data_AF-A0A928ZS75-F1
#
_entry.id   AF-A0A928ZS75-F1
#
_cell.length_a   1.000
_cell.length_b   1.000
_cell.length_c   1.000
_cell.angle_alpha   90.00
_cell.angle_beta   90.00
_cell.angle_gamma   90.00
#
_symmetry.space_group_name_H-M   'P 1'
#
loop_
_entity.id
_entity.type
_entity.pdbx_description
1 polymer ?
#
loop_
_entity_poly.entity_id
_entity_poly.type
_entity_poly.pdbx_seq_one_letter_code
_entity_poly.pdbx_strand_id
1 'polypeptide(L)'
;MPKRIFLADHLTTYELKSRYQSSKDIVELRRWHLLWLVAEGWTLTDAAGIVALNYHYAREIVQSYNKLGAAGVRNRRKDSVQ
;
A
#
# COMPACT_ATOMS: atom_id res chain seq x y z
N MET A 1 4.84 -14.75 -16.02
CA MET A 1 3.99 -15.02 -14.83
C MET A 1 3.97 -13.78 -13.95
N PRO A 2 2.80 -13.29 -13.51
CA PRO A 2 2.74 -12.19 -12.56
C PRO A 2 3.38 -12.63 -11.24
N LYS A 3 4.41 -11.91 -10.79
CA LYS A 3 5.06 -12.20 -9.50
C LYS A 3 4.09 -11.81 -8.39
N ARG A 4 3.65 -12.80 -7.61
CA ARG A 4 2.97 -12.57 -6.35
C ARG A 4 3.97 -11.98 -5.38
N ILE A 5 3.64 -10.82 -4.82
CA ILE A 5 4.43 -10.18 -3.78
C ILE A 5 3.69 -10.44 -2.47
N PHE A 6 4.42 -10.77 -1.42
CA PHE A 6 3.84 -11.00 -0.11
C PHE A 6 3.99 -9.74 0.74
N LEU A 7 2.98 -9.46 1.54
CA LEU A 7 3.04 -8.45 2.57
C LEU A 7 3.60 -9.07 3.84
N ALA A 8 4.43 -8.32 4.55
CA ALA A 8 4.82 -8.69 5.90
C ALA A 8 3.64 -8.53 6.85
N ASP A 9 3.57 -9.39 7.86
CA ASP A 9 2.49 -9.46 8.87
C ASP A 9 2.56 -8.30 9.89
N HIS A 10 2.70 -7.07 9.41
CA HIS A 10 2.67 -5.85 10.24
C HIS A 10 1.26 -5.42 10.61
N LEU A 11 0.30 -5.68 9.72
CA LEU A 11 -1.12 -5.41 9.91
C LEU A 11 -1.92 -6.54 9.26
N THR A 12 -3.04 -6.85 9.88
CA THR A 12 -4.05 -7.76 9.33
C THR A 12 -4.78 -7.13 8.14
N THR A 13 -5.36 -7.96 7.27
CA THR A 13 -6.21 -7.52 6.15
C THR A 13 -7.34 -6.59 6.62
N TYR A 14 -7.89 -6.83 7.81
CA TYR A 14 -8.93 -5.99 8.41
C TYR A 14 -8.40 -4.59 8.77
N GLU A 15 -7.22 -4.49 9.38
CA GLU A 15 -6.59 -3.22 9.73
C GLU A 15 -6.21 -2.41 8.48
N LEU A 16 -5.74 -3.07 7.43
CA LEU A 16 -5.49 -2.42 6.13
C LEU A 16 -6.77 -1.79 5.58
N LYS A 17 -7.89 -2.52 5.61
CA LYS A 17 -9.21 -2.03 5.19
C LYS A 17 -9.70 -0.87 6.06
N SER A 18 -9.52 -0.96 7.38
CA SER A 18 -9.90 0.12 8.31
C SER A 18 -9.12 1.41 8.04
N ARG A 19 -7.81 1.29 7.78
CA ARG A 19 -6.97 2.45 7.43
C ARG A 19 -7.32 3.03 6.07
N TYR A 20 -7.64 2.20 5.09
CA TYR A 20 -8.18 2.63 3.80
C TYR A 20 -9.44 3.50 3.98
N GLN A 21 -10.41 3.06 4.78
CA GLN A 21 -11.65 3.80 5.03
C GLN A 21 -11.43 5.07 5.87
N SER A 22 -10.47 5.05 6.80
CA SER A 22 -10.20 6.17 7.69
C SER A 22 -9.30 7.24 7.06
N SER A 23 -8.66 6.95 5.93
CA SER A 23 -7.72 7.86 5.28
C SER A 23 -8.46 8.99 4.57
N LYS A 24 -8.16 10.24 4.95
CA LYS A 24 -8.69 11.45 4.31
C LYS A 24 -7.85 11.93 3.13
N ASP A 25 -6.58 11.52 3.07
CA ASP A 25 -5.67 11.88 1.98
C ASP A 25 -5.84 10.88 0.82
N ILE A 26 -6.16 11.39 -0.37
CA ILE A 26 -6.40 10.56 -1.57
C ILE A 26 -5.16 9.71 -1.92
N VAL A 27 -3.96 10.21 -1.66
CA VAL A 27 -2.72 9.48 -1.93
C VAL A 27 -2.57 8.33 -0.95
N GLU A 28 -2.78 8.57 0.35
CA GLU A 28 -2.70 7.50 1.36
C GLU A 28 -3.81 6.48 1.15
N LEU A 29 -5.03 6.91 0.82
CA LEU A 29 -6.15 6.04 0.51
C LEU A 29 -5.80 5.05 -0.61
N ARG A 30 -5.21 5.52 -1.71
CA ARG A 30 -4.75 4.63 -2.81
C ARG A 30 -3.67 3.65 -2.37
N ARG A 31 -2.72 4.09 -1.53
CA ARG A 31 -1.66 3.22 -0.99
C ARG A 31 -2.24 2.14 -0.08
N TRP A 32 -3.16 2.50 0.82
CA TRP A 32 -3.83 1.53 1.69
C TRP A 32 -4.70 0.55 0.89
N HIS A 33 -5.40 1.03 -0.14
CA HIS A 33 -6.19 0.18 -1.03
C HIS A 33 -5.28 -0.82 -1.77
N LEU A 34 -4.12 -0.39 -2.29
CA LEU A 34 -3.14 -1.28 -2.92
C LEU A 34 -2.70 -2.39 -1.97
N LEU A 35 -2.35 -2.05 -0.73
CA LEU A 35 -1.90 -3.03 0.27
C LEU A 35 -3.02 -4.00 0.64
N TRP A 36 -4.25 -3.52 0.80
CA TRP A 36 -5.40 -4.38 1.07
C TRP A 36 -5.63 -5.41 -0.05
N LEU A 37 -5.57 -4.99 -1.32
CA LEU A 37 -5.69 -5.89 -2.48
C LEU A 37 -4.58 -6.96 -2.48
N VAL A 38 -3.33 -6.56 -2.23
CA VAL A 38 -2.22 -7.52 -2.16
C VAL A 38 -2.41 -8.51 -1.00
N ALA A 39 -2.95 -8.07 0.14
CA ALA A 39 -3.25 -8.93 1.29
C ALA A 39 -4.39 -9.92 1.00
N GLU A 40 -5.34 -9.58 0.13
CA GLU A 40 -6.38 -10.50 -0.36
C GLU A 40 -5.86 -11.52 -1.40
N GLY A 41 -4.61 -11.39 -1.83
CA GLY A 41 -3.96 -12.33 -2.76
C GLY A 41 -3.95 -11.86 -4.21
N TRP A 42 -4.30 -10.60 -4.49
CA TRP A 42 -4.18 -10.01 -5.82
C TRP A 42 -2.71 -9.84 -6.22
N THR A 43 -2.44 -9.91 -7.52
CA THR A 43 -1.09 -9.63 -8.02
C THR A 43 -0.80 -8.13 -7.94
N LEU A 44 0.48 -7.78 -7.77
CA LEU A 44 0.88 -6.37 -7.70
C LEU A 44 0.49 -5.58 -8.96
N THR A 45 0.51 -6.22 -10.12
CA THR A 45 0.13 -5.62 -11.39
C THR A 45 -1.37 -5.32 -11.46
N ASP A 46 -2.22 -6.26 -11.04
CA ASP A 46 -3.67 -6.07 -11.06
C ASP A 46 -4.09 -5.03 -10.01
N ALA A 47 -3.52 -5.14 -8.81
CA ALA A 47 -3.78 -4.19 -7.73
C ALA A 47 -3.37 -2.77 -8.14
N ALA A 48 -2.20 -2.59 -8.76
CA ALA A 48 -1.75 -1.30 -9.26
C ALA A 48 -2.69 -0.73 -10.33
N GLY A 49 -3.18 -1.58 -11.23
CA GLY A 49 -4.19 -1.20 -12.23
C GLY A 49 -5.49 -0.69 -11.59
N ILE A 50 -6.01 -1.42 -10.60
CA ILE A 50 -7.25 -1.06 -9.88
C ILE A 50 -7.12 0.29 -9.17
N VAL A 51 -5.97 0.56 -8.52
CA VAL A 51 -5.77 1.82 -7.78
C VAL A 51 -5.19 2.96 -8.64
N ALA A 52 -5.09 2.75 -9.97
CA ALA A 52 -4.50 3.68 -10.93
C ALA A 52 -3.10 4.18 -10.52
N LEU A 53 -2.25 3.25 -10.06
CA LEU A 53 -0.84 3.50 -9.76
C LEU A 53 0.03 2.81 -10.81
N ASN A 54 1.19 3.41 -11.09
CA ASN A 54 2.20 2.73 -11.89
C ASN A 54 2.86 1.59 -11.10
N TYR A 55 3.34 0.57 -11.81
CA TYR A 55 3.92 -0.64 -11.20
C TYR A 55 5.14 -0.34 -10.31
N HIS A 56 6.01 0.58 -10.73
CA HIS A 56 7.22 0.93 -9.98
C HIS A 56 6.88 1.50 -8.60
N TYR A 57 5.96 2.46 -8.56
CA TYR A 57 5.51 3.08 -7.33
C TYR A 57 4.72 2.10 -6.44
N ALA A 58 3.87 1.26 -7.04
CA ALA A 58 3.20 0.19 -6.30
C ALA A 58 4.20 -0.75 -5.61
N ARG A 59 5.28 -1.12 -6.30
CA ARG A 59 6.37 -1.94 -5.75
C ARG A 59 7.09 -1.24 -4.60
N GLU A 60 7.38 0.05 -4.75
CA GLU A 60 8.00 0.85 -3.67
C GLU A 60 7.11 0.91 -2.43
N ILE A 61 5.80 1.11 -2.59
CA ILE A 61 4.85 1.13 -1.47
C ILE A 61 4.88 -0.19 -0.71
N VAL A 62 4.79 -1.32 -1.42
CA VAL A 62 4.84 -2.65 -0.79
C VAL A 62 6.19 -2.89 -0.10
N GLN A 63 7.31 -2.53 -0.74
CA GLN A 63 8.63 -2.67 -0.12
C GLN A 63 8.79 -1.79 1.12
N SER A 64 8.30 -0.55 1.07
CA SER A 64 8.30 0.38 2.20
C SER A 64 7.46 -0.16 3.35
N TYR A 65 6.27 -0.68 3.05
CA TYR A 65 5.41 -1.33 4.03
C TYR A 65 6.08 -2.58 4.63
N ASN A 66 6.69 -3.44 3.81
CA ASN A 66 7.36 -4.65 4.32
C ASN A 66 8.54 -4.31 5.25
N LYS A 67 9.24 -3.19 5.02
CA LYS A 67 10.37 -2.74 5.85
C LYS A 67 9.96 -1.99 7.12
N LEU A 68 8.94 -1.12 7.03
CA LEU A 68 8.61 -0.12 8.06
C LEU A 68 7.17 -0.24 8.60
N GLY A 69 6.40 -1.21 8.12
CA GLY A 69 4.98 -1.36 8.40
C GLY A 69 4.18 -0.12 7.99
N ALA A 70 3.20 0.25 8.82
CA ALA A 70 2.31 1.37 8.56
C ALA A 70 3.02 2.72 8.35
N ALA A 71 4.18 2.92 8.99
CA ALA A 71 4.97 4.15 8.83
C ALA A 71 5.56 4.31 7.42
N GLY A 72 5.75 3.20 6.70
CA GLY A 72 6.21 3.19 5.31
C GLY A 72 5.16 3.66 4.30
N VAL A 73 3.88 3.64 4.68
CA VAL A 73 2.73 3.96 3.82
C VAL A 73 2.36 5.44 3.89
N ARG A 74 2.60 6.05 5.05
CA ARG A 74 2.31 7.46 5.32
C ARG A 74 3.05 8.38 4.34
N ASN A 75 2.40 9.43 3.88
CA ASN A 75 2.97 10.37 2.93
C ASN A 75 3.96 11.33 3.60
N ARG A 76 5.18 10.83 3.85
CA ARG A 76 6.27 11.60 4.49
C ARG A 76 6.78 12.79 3.67
N ARG A 77 6.37 12.96 2.40
CA ARG A 77 6.64 14.22 1.65
C ARG A 77 6.00 15.46 2.30
N LYS A 78 5.06 15.30 3.24
CA LYS A 78 4.52 16.42 4.05
C LYS A 78 5.34 16.74 5.30
N ASP A 79 6.31 15.90 5.69
CA ASP A 79 7.19 16.14 6.86
C ASP A 79 8.54 16.77 6.46
N SER A 80 8.80 16.96 5.16
CA SER A 80 10.03 17.60 4.65
C SER A 80 9.83 19.11 4.45
N VAL A 81 9.30 19.78 5.47
CA VAL A 81 9.44 21.23 5.66
C VAL A 81 9.74 21.41 7.14
N GLN A 82 11.01 21.34 7.49
CA GLN A 82 11.54 21.82 8.75
C GLN A 82 12.71 22.74 8.45
#